data_AF-A0A4P5VPA9-F1
#
_entry.id   AF-A0A4P5VPA9-F1
#
_cell.length_a   1.000
_cell.length_b   1.000
_cell.length_c   1.000
_cell.angle_alpha   90.00
_cell.angle_beta   90.00
_cell.angle_gamma   90.00
#
_symmetry.space_group_name_H-M   'P 1'
#
loop_
_entity.id
_entity.type
_entity.pdbx_description
1 polymer ?
#
loop_
_entity_poly.entity_id
_entity_poly.type
_entity_poly.pdbx_seq_one_letter_code
_entity_poly.pdbx_strand_id
1 'polypeptide(L)'
;MVVQCLTTVVVEQHTPSDAETLAFLRQQIRNTEEIFEINRIRSAERRLLSLLRWIGLRFGQVSSRGYRFSLKDMNLTHRALAEVCGLTRVTVTKNLNRYKTLGLLQKVSEADLFIPSDGLAAAI
;
A
#
# COMPACT_ATOMS: atom_id res chain seq x y z
N MET A 1 -15.50 12.13 -12.43
CA MET A 1 -14.64 11.21 -11.68
C MET A 1 -15.37 9.87 -11.62
N VAL A 2 -14.83 8.82 -12.26
CA VAL A 2 -15.49 7.50 -12.31
C VAL A 2 -14.88 6.62 -11.23
N VAL A 3 -15.69 6.08 -10.34
CA VAL A 3 -15.25 5.07 -9.37
C VAL A 3 -15.18 3.73 -10.10
N GLN A 4 -14.01 3.09 -10.07
CA GLN A 4 -13.80 1.80 -10.74
C GLN A 4 -13.65 0.69 -9.69
N CYS A 5 -14.36 -0.42 -9.88
CA CYS A 5 -14.16 -1.62 -9.09
C CYS A 5 -12.82 -2.25 -9.47
N LEU A 6 -11.87 -2.28 -8.54
CA LEU A 6 -10.60 -2.95 -8.75
C LEU A 6 -10.72 -4.45 -8.55
N THR A 7 -11.69 -4.93 -7.78
CA THR A 7 -11.95 -6.36 -7.54
C THR A 7 -13.43 -6.66 -7.71
N THR A 8 -13.81 -7.94 -7.66
CA THR A 8 -15.22 -8.32 -7.53
C THR A 8 -15.75 -7.81 -6.20
N VAL A 9 -16.72 -6.90 -6.23
CA VAL A 9 -17.34 -6.32 -5.04
C VAL A 9 -18.85 -6.46 -5.10
N VAL A 10 -19.46 -6.67 -3.94
CA VAL A 10 -20.91 -6.55 -3.76
C VAL A 10 -21.17 -5.17 -3.19
N VAL A 11 -22.07 -4.41 -3.82
CA VAL A 11 -22.43 -3.06 -3.40
C VAL A 11 -23.88 -3.10 -2.92
N GLU A 12 -24.12 -2.55 -1.74
CA GLU A 12 -25.46 -2.31 -1.22
C GLU A 12 -25.73 -0.81 -1.20
N GLN A 13 -26.96 -0.43 -1.56
CA GLN A 13 -27.38 0.97 -1.45
C GLN A 13 -27.66 1.29 0.02
N HIS A 14 -26.95 2.28 0.55
CA HIS A 14 -27.08 2.71 1.92
C HIS A 14 -27.27 4.23 1.99
N THR A 15 -28.12 4.70 2.90
CA THR A 15 -28.31 6.13 3.20
C THR A 15 -27.59 6.44 4.50
N PRO A 16 -26.32 6.88 4.46
CA PRO A 16 -25.56 7.14 5.67
C PRO A 16 -26.13 8.33 6.42
N SER A 17 -26.07 8.28 7.74
CA SER A 17 -26.31 9.43 8.61
C SER A 17 -25.23 10.50 8.45
N ASP A 18 -25.50 11.71 8.95
CA ASP A 18 -24.52 12.80 8.97
C ASP A 18 -23.25 12.41 9.76
N ALA A 19 -23.42 11.65 10.84
CA ALA A 19 -22.31 11.19 11.67
C ALA A 19 -21.41 10.19 10.92
N GLU A 20 -22.00 9.24 10.20
CA GLU A 20 -21.28 8.27 9.36
C GLU A 20 -20.56 8.97 8.21
N THR A 21 -21.23 9.92 7.56
CA THR A 21 -20.64 10.75 6.50
C THR A 21 -19.43 11.52 7.02
N LEU A 22 -19.55 12.19 8.16
CA LEU A 22 -18.45 12.94 8.77
C LEU A 22 -17.29 12.02 9.18
N ALA A 23 -17.58 10.85 9.75
CA ALA A 23 -16.56 9.87 10.11
C ALA A 23 -15.80 9.37 8.87
N PHE A 24 -16.52 9.07 7.79
CA PHE A 24 -15.94 8.66 6.52
C PHE A 24 -15.05 9.76 5.93
N LEU A 25 -15.53 11.00 5.83
CA LEU A 25 -14.75 12.12 5.30
C LEU A 25 -13.46 12.36 6.10
N ARG A 26 -13.55 12.34 7.45
CA ARG A 26 -12.37 12.43 8.32
C ARG A 26 -11.38 11.31 8.05
N GLN A 27 -11.87 10.10 7.80
CA GLN A 27 -11.00 8.99 7.45
C GLN A 27 -10.35 9.18 6.08
N GLN A 28 -11.09 9.65 5.07
CA GLN A 28 -10.53 9.92 3.75
C GLN A 28 -9.45 11.01 3.78
N ILE A 29 -9.66 12.06 4.57
CA ILE A 29 -8.67 13.13 4.77
C ILE A 29 -7.38 12.55 5.36
N ARG A 30 -7.48 11.79 6.46
CA ARG A 30 -6.31 11.14 7.08
C ARG A 30 -5.56 10.22 6.11
N ASN A 31 -6.29 9.42 5.33
CA ASN A 31 -5.67 8.52 4.34
C ASN A 31 -4.88 9.32 3.30
N THR A 32 -5.47 10.43 2.85
CA THR A 32 -4.88 11.30 1.84
C THR A 32 -3.64 11.99 2.38
N GLU A 33 -3.68 12.49 3.61
CA GLU A 33 -2.53 13.09 4.31
C GLU A 33 -1.37 12.10 4.44
N GLU A 34 -1.64 10.85 4.86
CA GLU A 34 -0.63 9.80 4.97
C GLU A 34 0.04 9.50 3.61
N ILE A 35 -0.75 9.42 2.52
CA ILE A 35 -0.23 9.22 1.17
C ILE A 35 0.61 10.43 0.72
N PHE A 36 0.21 11.65 1.05
CA PHE A 36 1.00 12.84 0.74
C PHE A 36 2.33 12.85 1.50
N GLU A 37 2.34 12.51 2.79
CA GLU A 37 3.57 12.41 3.57
C GLU A 37 4.53 11.37 2.98
N ILE A 38 4.01 10.22 2.53
CA ILE A 38 4.82 9.23 1.79
C ILE A 38 5.40 9.86 0.52
N ASN A 39 4.59 10.58 -0.26
CA ASN A 39 5.02 11.21 -1.51
C ASN A 39 6.08 12.31 -1.31
N ARG A 40 6.17 12.92 -0.13
CA ARG A 40 7.21 13.90 0.21
C ARG A 40 8.59 13.28 0.46
N ILE A 41 8.67 11.97 0.66
CA ILE A 41 9.95 11.26 0.82
C ILE A 41 10.76 11.40 -0.47
N ARG A 42 11.95 12.03 -0.40
CA ARG A 42 12.79 12.30 -1.58
C ARG A 42 13.37 11.04 -2.22
N SER A 43 13.77 10.07 -1.40
CA SER A 43 14.30 8.81 -1.91
C SER A 43 13.19 7.95 -2.49
N ALA A 44 13.25 7.66 -3.78
CA ALA A 44 12.31 6.77 -4.46
C ALA A 44 12.26 5.37 -3.82
N GLU A 45 13.42 4.88 -3.33
CA GLU A 45 13.53 3.62 -2.61
C GLU A 45 12.79 3.70 -1.26
N ARG A 46 12.99 4.74 -0.47
CA ARG A 46 12.29 4.85 0.82
C ARG A 46 10.80 5.09 0.62
N ARG A 47 10.42 5.92 -0.36
CA ARG A 47 9.04 6.24 -0.69
C ARG A 47 8.22 4.99 -1.02
N LEU A 48 8.72 4.15 -1.93
CA LEU A 48 8.01 2.94 -2.32
C LEU A 48 7.91 1.95 -1.16
N LEU A 49 8.97 1.79 -0.36
CA LEU A 49 8.91 0.92 0.81
C LEU A 49 7.90 1.41 1.85
N SER A 50 7.85 2.72 2.11
CA SER A 50 6.84 3.34 2.97
C SER A 50 5.42 3.14 2.44
N LEU A 51 5.21 3.24 1.12
CA LEU A 51 3.92 2.93 0.51
C LEU A 51 3.51 1.47 0.73
N LEU A 52 4.41 0.52 0.48
CA LEU A 52 4.14 -0.91 0.68
C LEU A 52 3.83 -1.24 2.15
N ARG A 53 4.53 -0.58 3.09
CA ARG A 53 4.25 -0.69 4.52
C ARG A 53 2.86 -0.16 4.87
N TRP A 54 2.50 1.02 4.34
CA TRP A 54 1.19 1.61 4.54
C TRP A 54 0.07 0.72 4.01
N ILE A 55 0.26 0.12 2.83
CA ILE A 55 -0.68 -0.87 2.27
C ILE A 55 -0.77 -2.11 3.18
N GLY A 56 0.37 -2.66 3.61
CA GLY A 56 0.41 -3.87 4.44
C GLY A 56 -0.23 -3.68 5.82
N LEU A 57 -0.08 -2.50 6.43
CA LEU A 57 -0.73 -2.17 7.70
C LEU A 57 -2.25 -2.03 7.59
N ARG A 58 -2.73 -1.61 6.43
CA ARG A 58 -4.12 -1.19 6.25
C ARG A 58 -5.01 -2.24 5.60
N PHE A 59 -4.44 -3.00 4.68
CA PHE A 59 -5.14 -4.00 3.88
C PHE A 59 -4.52 -5.40 4.03
N GLY A 60 -3.38 -5.51 4.70
CA GLY A 60 -2.71 -6.78 4.95
C GLY A 60 -3.08 -7.42 6.29
N GLN A 61 -2.56 -8.62 6.49
CA GLN A 61 -2.59 -9.33 7.76
C GLN A 61 -1.38 -8.92 8.60
N VAL A 62 -1.64 -8.25 9.72
CA VAL A 62 -0.61 -7.80 10.66
C VAL A 62 -0.33 -8.89 11.69
N SER A 63 0.94 -9.18 11.92
CA SER A 63 1.40 -10.12 12.96
C SER A 63 2.59 -9.54 13.71
N SER A 64 2.99 -10.19 14.82
CA SER A 64 4.19 -9.81 15.57
C SER A 64 5.48 -9.89 14.75
N ARG A 65 5.49 -10.65 13.64
CA ARG A 65 6.65 -10.82 12.77
C ARG A 65 6.71 -9.83 11.60
N GLY A 66 5.65 -9.06 11.38
CA GLY A 66 5.53 -8.15 10.23
C GLY A 66 4.16 -8.23 9.56
N TYR A 67 4.10 -7.83 8.29
CA TYR A 67 2.84 -7.66 7.55
C TYR A 67 2.85 -8.54 6.29
N ARG A 68 1.76 -9.28 6.08
CA ARG A 68 1.52 -10.05 4.85
C ARG A 68 0.42 -9.39 4.03
N PHE A 69 0.64 -9.21 2.74
CA PHE A 69 -0.36 -8.65 1.82
C PHE A 69 -0.16 -9.17 0.39
N SER A 70 -1.23 -9.16 -0.39
CA SER A 70 -1.22 -9.62 -1.78
C SER A 70 -1.44 -8.45 -2.73
N LEU A 71 -0.41 -8.09 -3.51
CA LEU A 71 -0.58 -7.06 -4.55
C LEU A 71 -1.50 -7.54 -5.67
N LYS A 72 -1.51 -8.85 -5.95
CA LYS A 72 -2.34 -9.44 -7.01
C LYS A 72 -3.82 -9.39 -6.62
N ASP A 73 -4.17 -9.80 -5.40
CA ASP A 73 -5.57 -9.82 -4.96
C ASP A 73 -6.12 -8.40 -4.77
N MET A 74 -5.24 -7.43 -4.48
CA MET A 74 -5.58 -6.00 -4.44
C MET A 74 -5.55 -5.33 -5.84
N ASN A 75 -5.22 -6.07 -6.90
CA ASN A 75 -5.01 -5.56 -8.26
C ASN A 75 -4.05 -4.36 -8.35
N LEU A 76 -3.06 -4.34 -7.45
CA LEU A 76 -1.99 -3.35 -7.41
C LEU A 76 -0.85 -3.76 -8.32
N THR A 77 -0.95 -3.35 -9.58
CA THR A 77 0.15 -3.52 -10.55
C THR A 77 1.33 -2.61 -10.22
N HIS A 78 2.52 -2.92 -10.77
CA HIS A 78 3.68 -2.02 -10.64
C HIS A 78 3.41 -0.62 -11.21
N ARG A 79 2.49 -0.49 -12.18
CA ARG A 79 2.05 0.79 -12.72
C ARG A 79 1.16 1.54 -11.72
N ALA A 80 0.19 0.86 -11.12
CA ALA A 80 -0.68 1.45 -10.09
C ALA A 80 0.16 1.96 -8.90
N LEU A 81 1.13 1.16 -8.44
CA LEU A 81 2.08 1.60 -7.42
C LEU A 81 2.84 2.85 -7.86
N ALA A 82 3.35 2.87 -9.10
CA ALA A 82 4.09 4.01 -9.65
C ALA A 82 3.24 5.29 -9.67
N GLU A 83 1.97 5.19 -10.07
CA GLU A 83 1.02 6.30 -10.08
C GLU A 83 0.78 6.84 -8.66
N VAL A 84 0.62 5.97 -7.66
CA VAL A 84 0.38 6.39 -6.26
C VAL A 84 1.59 7.07 -5.63
N CYS A 85 2.82 6.59 -5.90
CA CYS A 85 4.04 7.14 -5.31
C CYS A 85 4.75 8.19 -6.21
N GLY A 86 4.15 8.57 -7.34
CA GLY A 86 4.77 9.50 -8.29
C GLY A 86 6.13 9.03 -8.81
N LEU A 87 6.28 7.71 -9.05
CA LEU A 87 7.47 7.09 -9.62
C LEU A 87 7.17 6.57 -11.02
N THR A 88 8.18 6.03 -11.70
CA THR A 88 7.97 5.27 -12.95
C THR A 88 7.80 3.79 -12.65
N ARG A 89 7.08 3.07 -13.53
CA ARG A 89 6.95 1.59 -13.45
C ARG A 89 8.32 0.89 -13.40
N VAL A 90 9.31 1.41 -14.11
CA VAL A 90 10.68 0.86 -14.15
C VAL A 90 11.37 1.05 -12.80
N THR A 91 11.26 2.25 -12.20
CA THR A 91 11.77 2.53 -10.86
C THR A 91 11.13 1.60 -9.82
N VAL A 92 9.80 1.42 -9.88
CA VAL A 92 9.08 0.50 -9.00
C VAL A 92 9.60 -0.92 -9.14
N THR A 93 9.70 -1.43 -10.37
CA THR A 93 10.18 -2.80 -10.63
C THR A 93 11.61 -3.02 -10.10
N LYS A 94 12.51 -2.05 -10.34
CA LYS A 94 13.89 -2.11 -9.86
C LYS A 94 13.97 -2.13 -8.33
N ASN A 95 13.20 -1.28 -7.66
CA ASN A 95 13.16 -1.21 -6.21
C ASN A 95 12.54 -2.46 -5.58
N LEU A 96 11.44 -2.98 -6.13
CA LEU A 96 10.83 -4.24 -5.65
C LEU A 96 11.81 -5.41 -5.72
N ASN A 97 12.57 -5.53 -6.81
CA ASN A 97 13.60 -6.56 -6.93
C ASN A 97 14.72 -6.36 -5.91
N ARG A 98 15.17 -5.12 -5.71
CA ARG A 98 16.17 -4.78 -4.71
C ARG A 98 15.71 -5.13 -3.29
N TYR A 99 14.48 -4.84 -2.91
CA TYR A 99 13.95 -5.21 -1.59
C TYR A 99 13.94 -6.72 -1.37
N LYS A 100 13.63 -7.50 -2.42
CA LYS A 100 13.69 -8.96 -2.36
C LYS A 100 15.11 -9.46 -2.12
N THR A 101 16.08 -8.90 -2.83
CA THR A 101 17.50 -9.23 -2.62
C THR A 101 17.99 -8.85 -1.22
N LEU A 102 17.53 -7.72 -0.67
CA LEU A 102 17.88 -7.25 0.67
C LEU A 102 17.08 -7.92 1.80
N GLY A 103 16.13 -8.81 1.49
CA GLY A 103 15.27 -9.45 2.47
C GLY A 103 14.20 -8.54 3.10
N LEU A 104 14.08 -7.28 2.64
CA LEU A 104 13.07 -6.31 3.09
C LEU A 104 11.66 -6.67 2.59
N LEU A 105 11.58 -7.42 1.50
CA LEU A 105 10.33 -7.90 0.92
C LEU A 105 10.47 -9.37 0.53
N GLN A 106 9.73 -10.25 1.19
CA GLN A 106 9.81 -11.69 0.98
C GLN A 106 8.58 -12.17 0.21
N LYS A 107 8.78 -13.07 -0.75
CA LYS A 107 7.68 -13.74 -1.45
C LYS A 107 7.26 -14.96 -0.62
N VAL A 108 6.02 -14.97 -0.13
CA VAL A 108 5.48 -16.09 0.68
C VAL A 108 4.70 -17.07 -0.18
N SER A 109 3.98 -16.56 -1.19
CA SER A 109 3.26 -17.37 -2.16
C SER A 109 3.37 -16.73 -3.56
N GLU A 110 2.69 -17.28 -4.56
CA GLU A 110 2.68 -16.67 -5.90
C GLU A 110 2.16 -15.23 -5.89
N ALA A 111 1.21 -14.93 -5.00
CA ALA A 111 0.53 -13.65 -4.87
C ALA A 111 0.93 -12.85 -3.62
N ASP A 112 1.36 -13.54 -2.55
CA ASP A 112 1.63 -12.92 -1.25
C ASP A 112 3.05 -12.43 -1.07
N LEU A 113 3.14 -11.23 -0.52
CA LEU A 113 4.36 -10.59 -0.07
C LEU A 113 4.33 -10.43 1.45
N PHE A 114 5.51 -10.48 2.05
CA PHE A 114 5.72 -10.28 3.47
C PHE A 114 6.83 -9.26 3.71
N ILE A 115 6.56 -8.30 4.59
CA ILE A 115 7.55 -7.34 5.06
C ILE A 115 7.84 -7.67 6.53
N PRO A 116 9.05 -8.14 6.86
CA PRO A 116 9.44 -8.43 8.24
C PRO A 116 9.45 -7.18 9.12
N SER A 117 9.13 -7.33 10.40
CA SER A 117 9.26 -6.28 11.42
C SER A 117 10.71 -5.81 11.63
N ASP A 118 11.68 -6.68 11.36
CA ASP A 118 13.09 -6.40 11.67
C ASP A 118 13.77 -5.61 10.54
N GLY A 119 13.34 -5.82 9.29
CA GLY A 119 13.74 -5.01 8.14
C GLY A 119 13.23 -3.56 8.20
N LEU A 120 12.33 -3.29 9.15
CA LEU A 120 11.71 -2.00 9.39
C LEU A 120 12.61 -1.02 10.15
N ALA A 121 13.50 -1.54 11.00
CA ALA A 121 14.46 -0.74 11.77
C ALA A 121 15.67 -0.29 10.93
N ALA A 122 15.99 -1.01 9.86
CA ALA A 122 17.16 -0.75 9.00
C ALA A 122 16.91 0.30 7.89
N ALA A 123 15.67 0.76 7.69
CA ALA A 123 15.29 1.66 6.59
C ALA A 123 14.93 3.10 7.03
N ILE A 124 15.13 3.42 8.31
CA ILE A 124 14.92 4.76 8.89
C ILE A 124 16.23 5.54 8.90
#